data_AF-A0AAW2YQW9-F1
#
_entry.id   AF-A0AAW2YQW9-F1
#
_cell.length_a   1.000
_cell.length_b   1.000
_cell.length_c   1.000
_cell.angle_alpha   90.00
_cell.angle_beta   90.00
_cell.angle_gamma   90.00
#
_symmetry.space_group_name_H-M   'P 1'
#
loop_
_entity.id
_entity.type
_entity.pdbx_description
1 polymer ?
#
loop_
_entity_poly.entity_id
_entity_poly.type
_entity_poly.pdbx_seq_one_letter_code
_entity_poly.pdbx_strand_id
1 'polypeptide(L)'
;MNTTTHLDFLIEKELRRYQLIREAHSHVKNLVPKVKWKSNVVISRYIFVQIGAGKNTIDPVFAKESDDACLPQILGDVIASNGNDDGRDVNVDQDPQLNDAKAILSLPSLFDKYCKIIQSMTASEIKLTVKLEEGVDKSGSGCYVYVTDAESNDIIGPKIFAYKPLIDKLNSTCKPGLENLKVIYLTLLRYLLVLDSGSHQLALIYDDNNKFFGDQIKVECFASPLNRTCDHFCGAFPDVDSMFVGHIGRFQDVKFESGYCYTANPPYDGVVMHQCSETIIQALSVTKNVTAYMTIPVWDYEGLIKVYPPRSHRVFKVYMGVPYPALDTLKKTDLCKEVKIYPRDDLPYWDSVKLRKVYPCASYIIKLQS
;
A
#
# COMPACT_ATOMS: atom_id res chain seq x y z
N MET A 1 17.84 7.04 -23.55
CA MET A 1 17.89 5.56 -23.49
C MET A 1 16.77 5.02 -24.35
N ASN A 2 17.00 3.92 -25.09
CA ASN A 2 15.91 3.18 -25.74
C ASN A 2 14.98 2.61 -24.63
N THR A 3 13.68 2.53 -24.89
CA THR A 3 12.65 2.07 -23.93
C THR A 3 12.98 0.71 -23.33
N THR A 4 13.49 -0.22 -24.13
CA THR A 4 13.97 -1.55 -23.69
C THR A 4 15.06 -1.43 -22.63
N THR A 5 16.10 -0.63 -22.90
CA THR A 5 17.22 -0.44 -21.97
C THR A 5 16.77 0.22 -20.67
N HIS A 6 15.76 1.08 -20.72
CA HIS A 6 15.21 1.69 -19.53
C HIS A 6 14.42 0.70 -18.66
N LEU A 7 13.60 -0.17 -19.27
CA LEU A 7 12.86 -1.21 -18.54
C LEU A 7 13.79 -2.23 -17.88
N ASP A 8 14.85 -2.64 -18.57
CA ASP A 8 15.85 -3.56 -18.01
C ASP A 8 16.51 -2.95 -16.77
N PHE A 9 16.94 -1.69 -16.86
CA PHE A 9 17.48 -0.95 -15.72
C PHE A 9 16.51 -0.87 -14.53
N LEU A 10 15.22 -0.59 -14.77
CA LEU A 10 14.22 -0.54 -13.70
C LEU A 10 14.02 -1.91 -13.05
N ILE A 11 13.97 -2.99 -13.85
CA ILE A 11 13.85 -4.36 -13.33
C ILE A 11 15.05 -4.73 -12.47
N GLU A 12 16.28 -4.47 -12.93
CA GLU A 12 17.50 -4.72 -12.14
C GLU A 12 17.49 -3.98 -10.81
N LYS A 13 17.09 -2.70 -10.84
CA LYS A 13 16.94 -1.88 -9.63
C LYS A 13 15.97 -2.51 -8.64
N GLU A 14 14.82 -3.00 -9.10
CA GLU A 14 13.84 -3.68 -8.25
C GLU A 14 14.29 -5.05 -7.76
N LEU A 15 14.96 -5.84 -8.60
CA LEU A 15 15.54 -7.12 -8.19
C LEU A 15 16.55 -6.92 -7.05
N ARG A 16 17.38 -5.88 -7.16
CA ARG A 16 18.33 -5.56 -6.10
C ARG A 16 17.63 -5.12 -4.83
N ARG A 17 16.63 -4.24 -4.92
CA ARG A 17 15.80 -3.86 -3.76
C ARG A 17 15.19 -5.07 -3.07
N TYR A 18 14.62 -5.99 -3.83
CA TYR A 18 14.09 -7.25 -3.33
C TYR A 18 15.17 -8.10 -2.62
N GLN A 19 16.35 -8.25 -3.21
CA GLN A 19 17.48 -8.96 -2.59
C GLN A 19 17.90 -8.31 -1.27
N LEU A 20 18.00 -6.98 -1.22
CA LEU A 20 18.37 -6.26 0.00
C LEU A 20 17.32 -6.45 1.11
N ILE A 21 16.02 -6.41 0.77
CA ILE A 21 14.94 -6.71 1.73
C ILE A 21 15.08 -8.14 2.25
N ARG A 22 15.40 -9.11 1.38
CA ARG A 22 15.63 -10.51 1.77
C ARG A 22 16.85 -10.68 2.68
N GLU A 23 17.95 -9.98 2.39
CA GLU A 23 19.15 -9.96 3.23
C GLU A 23 18.86 -9.35 4.60
N ALA A 24 18.20 -8.19 4.65
CA ALA A 24 17.79 -7.53 5.88
C ALA A 24 16.86 -8.43 6.71
N HIS A 25 15.86 -9.04 6.07
CA HIS A 25 14.97 -10.00 6.71
C HIS A 25 15.73 -11.19 7.30
N SER A 26 16.70 -11.75 6.57
CA SER A 26 17.55 -12.84 7.05
C SER A 26 18.35 -12.41 8.28
N HIS A 27 18.91 -11.20 8.25
CA HIS A 27 19.66 -10.63 9.38
C HIS A 27 18.77 -10.45 10.62
N VAL A 28 17.60 -9.82 10.48
CA VAL A 28 16.63 -9.65 11.56
C VAL A 28 16.17 -10.99 12.13
N LYS A 29 15.89 -11.97 11.27
CA LYS A 29 15.51 -13.33 11.71
C LYS A 29 16.60 -13.99 12.56
N ASN A 30 17.87 -13.75 12.26
CA ASN A 30 18.98 -14.30 13.04
C ASN A 30 19.16 -13.56 14.38
N LEU A 31 18.86 -12.26 14.42
CA LEU A 31 18.93 -11.47 15.66
C LEU A 31 17.77 -11.77 16.61
N VAL A 32 16.56 -11.97 16.09
CA VAL A 32 15.35 -12.22 16.90
C VAL A 32 14.60 -13.47 16.41
N PRO A 33 15.18 -14.68 16.57
CA PRO A 33 14.64 -15.92 16.00
C PRO A 33 13.27 -16.32 16.54
N LYS A 34 12.83 -15.72 17.65
CA LYS A 34 11.52 -15.97 18.28
C LYS A 34 10.40 -15.08 17.73
N VAL A 35 10.73 -14.05 16.95
CA VAL A 35 9.73 -13.14 16.38
C VAL A 35 9.10 -13.79 15.15
N LYS A 36 7.75 -13.80 15.11
CA LYS A 36 6.99 -14.39 14.00
C LYS A 36 7.34 -13.71 12.68
N TRP A 37 7.27 -14.50 11.60
CA TRP A 37 7.66 -14.08 10.24
C TRP A 37 7.04 -12.75 9.77
N LYS A 38 5.76 -12.49 10.11
CA LYS A 38 5.06 -11.26 9.72
C LYS A 38 5.70 -10.00 10.32
N SER A 39 6.18 -10.06 11.56
CA SER A 39 6.82 -8.95 12.25
C SER A 39 8.19 -8.61 11.64
N ASN A 40 8.95 -9.62 11.17
CA ASN A 40 10.22 -9.41 10.47
C ASN A 40 10.04 -8.71 9.11
N VAL A 41 8.88 -8.91 8.47
CA VAL A 41 8.52 -8.24 7.22
C VAL A 41 8.17 -6.77 7.48
N VAL A 42 7.44 -6.46 8.55
CA VAL A 42 7.15 -5.08 8.97
C VAL A 42 8.44 -4.31 9.31
N ILE A 43 9.37 -4.92 10.04
CA ILE A 43 10.68 -4.30 10.37
C ILE A 43 11.51 -4.06 9.10
N SER A 44 11.58 -5.03 8.19
CA SER A 44 12.32 -4.90 6.93
C SER A 44 11.75 -3.80 6.03
N ARG A 45 10.44 -3.57 6.10
CA ARG A 45 9.75 -2.53 5.35
C ARG A 45 9.86 -1.17 6.00
N TYR A 46 9.81 -1.07 7.32
CA TYR A 46 10.13 0.17 8.03
C TYR A 46 11.53 0.64 7.64
N ILE A 47 12.52 -0.27 7.60
CA ILE A 47 13.86 0.03 7.08
C ILE A 47 13.78 0.57 5.63
N PHE A 48 12.92 0.01 4.77
CA PHE A 48 12.78 0.43 3.38
C PHE A 48 12.05 1.78 3.19
N VAL A 49 11.00 2.04 3.98
CA VAL A 49 10.27 3.31 4.12
C VAL A 49 11.24 4.41 4.53
N GLN A 50 12.05 4.16 5.55
CA GLN A 50 13.10 5.09 5.97
C GLN A 50 14.13 5.27 4.82
N ILE A 51 14.49 4.22 4.06
CA ILE A 51 15.52 4.27 2.99
C ILE A 51 15.06 5.18 1.85
N GLY A 52 13.75 5.22 1.58
CA GLY A 52 13.14 6.17 0.66
C GLY A 52 13.03 7.60 1.22
N ALA A 53 12.87 7.72 2.54
CA ALA A 53 12.70 8.98 3.26
C ALA A 53 13.97 9.84 3.37
N GLY A 54 15.12 9.19 3.56
CA GLY A 54 16.31 9.84 4.08
C GLY A 54 16.94 10.94 3.23
N LYS A 55 16.71 11.00 1.90
CA LYS A 55 17.32 12.02 1.02
C LYS A 55 16.53 12.22 -0.27
N ASN A 56 15.66 13.24 -0.32
CA ASN A 56 15.17 14.03 -1.47
C ASN A 56 14.89 13.38 -2.85
N THR A 57 14.95 12.06 -2.99
CA THR A 57 14.84 11.36 -4.27
C THR A 57 14.51 9.91 -3.96
N ILE A 58 13.24 9.54 -4.10
CA ILE A 58 12.74 8.44 -4.94
C ILE A 58 11.32 8.04 -4.52
N ASP A 59 10.88 8.27 -3.28
CA ASP A 59 9.46 8.03 -2.92
C ASP A 59 8.93 8.89 -1.76
N PRO A 60 8.14 9.95 -2.03
CA PRO A 60 7.67 10.89 -1.00
C PRO A 60 6.54 10.35 -0.12
N VAL A 61 5.87 9.25 -0.50
CA VAL A 61 4.80 8.65 0.32
C VAL A 61 5.31 8.29 1.71
N PHE A 62 6.55 7.81 1.77
CA PHE A 62 7.20 7.30 2.96
C PHE A 62 8.15 8.32 3.62
N ALA A 63 8.42 9.45 2.96
CA ALA A 63 9.52 10.35 3.32
C ALA A 63 9.27 11.26 4.53
N LYS A 64 8.00 11.43 4.90
CA LYS A 64 7.58 12.19 6.09
C LYS A 64 7.25 11.28 7.28
N GLU A 65 7.41 9.96 7.15
CA GLU A 65 7.03 8.95 8.16
C GLU A 65 8.13 8.69 9.21
N SER A 66 9.15 9.55 9.32
CA SER A 66 10.31 9.35 10.21
C SER A 66 10.14 9.88 11.63
N ASP A 67 8.96 10.40 12.01
CA ASP A 67 8.70 10.83 13.38
C ASP A 67 7.94 9.74 14.15
N ASP A 68 8.16 9.72 15.48
CA ASP A 68 7.81 8.70 16.51
C ASP A 68 6.40 8.07 16.49
N ALA A 69 5.50 8.46 15.57
CA ALA A 69 4.10 8.04 15.51
C ALA A 69 3.88 6.63 14.89
N CYS A 70 4.78 6.14 14.04
CA CYS A 70 4.60 4.85 13.35
C CYS A 70 5.05 3.65 14.22
N LEU A 71 5.97 3.89 15.16
CA LEU A 71 6.51 2.85 16.03
C LEU A 71 5.44 2.26 16.96
N PRO A 72 4.58 3.03 17.66
CA PRO A 72 3.52 2.48 18.50
C PRO A 72 2.50 1.63 17.72
N GLN A 73 2.19 1.98 16.47
CA GLN A 73 1.25 1.22 15.63
C GLN A 73 1.86 -0.10 15.15
N ILE A 74 3.10 -0.06 14.65
CA ILE A 74 3.88 -1.25 14.28
C ILE A 74 4.03 -2.18 15.49
N LEU A 75 4.28 -1.62 16.67
CA LEU A 75 4.36 -2.36 17.93
C LEU A 75 3.02 -2.94 18.34
N GLY A 76 1.92 -2.19 18.18
CA GLY A 76 0.56 -2.67 18.38
C GLY A 76 0.23 -3.88 17.50
N ASP A 77 0.62 -3.84 16.22
CA ASP A 77 0.42 -4.94 15.27
C ASP A 77 1.32 -6.16 15.57
N VAL A 78 2.56 -5.95 16.04
CA VAL A 78 3.45 -7.03 16.50
C VAL A 78 2.92 -7.68 17.77
N ILE A 79 2.42 -6.90 18.73
CA ILE A 79 1.80 -7.39 19.96
C ILE A 79 0.51 -8.13 19.65
N ALA A 80 -0.37 -7.57 18.81
CA ALA A 80 -1.63 -8.19 18.41
C ALA A 80 -1.44 -9.49 17.62
N SER A 81 -0.37 -9.61 16.83
CA SER A 81 -0.05 -10.85 16.11
C SER A 81 0.65 -11.93 16.97
N ASN A 82 1.17 -11.54 18.14
CA ASN A 82 1.79 -12.44 19.12
C ASN A 82 0.88 -12.81 20.30
N GLY A 83 -0.15 -12.02 20.59
CA GLY A 83 -1.13 -12.29 21.63
C GLY A 83 -2.00 -13.50 21.29
N ASN A 84 -2.03 -14.48 22.19
CA ASN A 84 -3.27 -15.22 22.39
C ASN A 84 -4.29 -14.23 22.93
N ASP A 85 -5.54 -14.34 22.47
CA ASP A 85 -6.68 -13.48 22.81
C ASP A 85 -7.16 -13.72 24.26
N ASP A 86 -6.23 -13.81 25.23
CA ASP A 86 -6.51 -14.16 26.62
C ASP A 86 -6.66 -12.94 27.54
N GLY A 87 -6.67 -11.73 26.98
CA GLY A 87 -7.06 -10.51 27.68
C GLY A 87 -6.15 -10.11 28.85
N ARG A 88 -4.88 -10.55 28.84
CA ARG A 88 -3.88 -10.11 29.82
C ARG A 88 -3.30 -8.77 29.39
N ASP A 89 -3.28 -7.82 30.33
CA ASP A 89 -2.58 -6.55 30.19
C ASP A 89 -1.08 -6.81 30.01
N VAL A 90 -0.59 -6.70 28.78
CA VAL A 90 0.85 -6.78 28.48
C VAL A 90 1.45 -5.41 28.80
N ASN A 91 2.32 -5.35 29.82
CA ASN A 91 3.13 -4.16 30.07
C ASN A 91 4.15 -4.02 28.93
N VAL A 92 3.83 -3.17 27.95
CA VAL A 92 4.57 -2.98 26.70
C VAL A 92 6.04 -2.69 26.96
N ASP A 93 6.37 -1.88 27.96
CA ASP A 93 7.74 -1.46 28.27
C ASP A 93 8.63 -2.57 28.85
N GLN A 94 8.06 -3.72 29.23
CA GLN A 94 8.79 -4.85 29.79
C GLN A 94 8.88 -6.06 28.86
N ASP A 95 8.37 -5.96 27.62
CA ASP A 95 8.50 -7.06 26.66
C ASP A 95 9.96 -7.14 26.15
N PRO A 96 10.69 -8.24 26.41
CA PRO A 96 12.06 -8.39 25.91
C PRO A 96 12.15 -8.30 24.37
N GLN A 97 11.09 -8.70 23.66
CA GLN A 97 11.03 -8.60 22.19
C GLN A 97 10.94 -7.14 21.73
N LEU A 98 10.35 -6.25 22.54
CA LEU A 98 10.29 -4.81 22.27
C LEU A 98 11.68 -4.18 22.34
N ASN A 99 12.48 -4.57 23.33
CA ASN A 99 13.84 -4.06 23.50
C ASN A 99 14.76 -4.54 22.37
N ASP A 100 14.59 -5.78 21.90
CA ASP A 100 15.32 -6.31 20.75
C ASP A 100 14.93 -5.58 19.45
N ALA A 101 13.64 -5.29 19.24
CA ALA A 101 13.18 -4.51 18.08
C ALA A 101 13.71 -3.07 18.10
N LYS A 102 13.67 -2.39 19.27
CA LYS A 102 14.24 -1.04 19.45
C LYS A 102 15.75 -1.03 19.18
N ALA A 103 16.48 -2.06 19.63
CA ALA A 103 17.92 -2.19 19.36
C ALA A 103 18.23 -2.36 17.85
N ILE A 104 17.43 -3.12 17.11
CA ILE A 104 17.57 -3.30 15.66
C ILE A 104 17.28 -1.99 14.90
N LEU A 105 16.24 -1.26 15.32
CA LEU A 105 15.89 0.03 14.74
C LEU A 105 16.94 1.12 15.03
N SER A 106 17.71 0.95 16.10
CA SER A 106 18.85 1.80 16.46
C SER A 106 20.15 1.49 15.72
N LEU A 107 20.10 0.79 14.57
CA LEU A 107 21.25 0.57 13.68
C LEU A 107 21.26 1.52 12.45
N PRO A 108 21.52 2.84 12.60
CA PRO A 108 21.76 3.75 11.47
C PRO A 108 22.83 3.25 10.48
N SER A 109 23.78 2.43 10.94
CA SER A 109 24.85 1.88 10.10
C SER A 109 24.34 0.88 9.05
N LEU A 110 23.29 0.10 9.36
CA LEU A 110 22.69 -0.85 8.43
C LEU A 110 21.91 -0.09 7.34
N PHE A 111 21.20 0.94 7.78
CA PHE A 111 20.44 1.86 6.94
C PHE A 111 21.32 2.57 5.89
N ASP A 112 22.36 3.26 6.36
CA ASP A 112 23.28 4.01 5.51
C ASP A 112 24.00 3.09 4.51
N LYS A 113 24.32 1.86 4.93
CA LYS A 113 24.92 0.85 4.07
C LYS A 113 24.00 0.52 2.89
N TYR A 114 22.72 0.22 3.14
CA TYR A 114 21.78 -0.16 2.09
C TYR A 114 21.41 1.02 1.18
N CYS A 115 21.22 2.22 1.74
CA CYS A 115 21.04 3.46 0.96
C CYS A 115 22.19 3.67 -0.03
N LYS A 116 23.44 3.57 0.43
CA LYS A 116 24.63 3.72 -0.43
C LYS A 116 24.67 2.67 -1.54
N ILE A 117 24.33 1.42 -1.24
CA ILE A 117 24.28 0.34 -2.25
C ILE A 117 23.26 0.66 -3.35
N ILE A 118 22.06 1.13 -2.99
CA ILE A 118 21.02 1.48 -3.96
C ILE A 118 21.41 2.72 -4.77
N GLN A 119 22.01 3.73 -4.13
CA GLN A 119 22.43 4.96 -4.79
C GLN A 119 23.64 4.78 -5.71
N SER A 120 24.52 3.82 -5.41
CA SER A 120 25.67 3.49 -6.26
C SER A 120 25.31 2.58 -7.43
N MET A 121 24.05 2.19 -7.61
CA MET A 121 23.65 1.31 -8.71
C MET A 121 23.76 2.04 -10.05
N THR A 122 24.66 1.57 -10.89
CA THR A 122 24.69 1.88 -12.32
C THR A 122 23.89 0.83 -13.08
N ALA A 123 23.37 1.18 -14.26
CA ALA A 123 22.75 0.20 -15.13
C ALA A 123 23.76 -0.90 -15.48
N SER A 124 23.35 -2.16 -15.37
CA SER A 124 24.15 -3.25 -15.89
C SER A 124 23.95 -3.35 -17.40
N GLU A 125 24.90 -3.97 -18.10
CA GLU A 125 24.78 -4.26 -19.53
C GLU A 125 23.94 -5.53 -19.80
N ILE A 126 23.40 -6.17 -18.76
CA ILE A 126 22.64 -7.40 -18.89
C ILE A 126 21.33 -7.10 -19.61
N LYS A 127 21.13 -7.79 -20.73
CA LYS A 127 19.88 -7.77 -21.47
C LYS A 127 18.92 -8.76 -20.83
N LEU A 128 17.73 -8.30 -20.48
CA LEU A 128 16.74 -9.13 -19.80
C LEU A 128 15.63 -9.60 -20.73
N THR A 129 15.18 -10.84 -20.53
CA THR A 129 13.98 -11.40 -21.16
C THR A 129 12.98 -11.78 -20.09
N VAL A 130 11.70 -11.40 -20.25
CA VAL A 130 10.63 -11.82 -19.34
C VAL A 130 9.80 -12.92 -19.98
N LYS A 131 9.52 -13.96 -19.20
CA LYS A 131 8.81 -15.16 -19.62
C LYS A 131 7.51 -15.35 -18.83
N LEU A 132 6.56 -15.99 -19.49
CA LEU A 132 5.33 -16.51 -18.91
C LEU A 132 5.35 -18.03 -18.99
N GLU A 133 5.06 -18.67 -17.86
CA GLU A 133 4.90 -20.12 -17.75
C GLU A 133 3.53 -20.39 -17.11
N GLU A 134 2.70 -21.22 -17.73
CA GLU A 134 1.41 -21.60 -17.14
C GLU A 134 1.62 -22.28 -15.79
N GLY A 135 0.77 -21.93 -14.83
CA GLY A 135 0.83 -22.46 -13.48
C GLY A 135 -0.56 -22.68 -12.90
N VAL A 136 -0.64 -23.59 -11.92
CA VAL A 136 -1.85 -23.81 -11.14
C VAL A 136 -1.47 -23.68 -9.67
N ASP A 137 -2.18 -22.82 -8.95
CA ASP A 137 -2.16 -22.80 -7.48
C ASP A 137 -3.49 -23.37 -6.95
N LYS A 138 -3.59 -23.56 -5.64
CA LYS A 138 -4.75 -24.12 -4.91
C LYS A 138 -6.12 -23.48 -5.23
N SER A 139 -6.09 -22.35 -5.91
CA SER A 139 -7.18 -21.40 -6.10
C SER A 139 -7.53 -21.19 -7.58
N GLY A 140 -6.77 -21.77 -8.51
CA GLY A 140 -7.07 -21.73 -9.94
C GLY A 140 -5.85 -21.63 -10.85
N SER A 141 -6.13 -21.48 -12.14
CA SER A 141 -5.13 -21.30 -13.20
C SER A 141 -4.56 -19.87 -13.20
N GLY A 142 -3.25 -19.76 -13.38
CA GLY A 142 -2.53 -18.51 -13.54
C GLY A 142 -1.25 -18.69 -14.33
N CYS A 143 -0.34 -17.73 -14.20
CA CYS A 143 0.97 -17.77 -14.83
C CYS A 143 2.05 -17.41 -13.81
N TYR A 144 3.19 -18.05 -13.93
CA TYR A 144 4.44 -17.56 -13.36
C TYR A 144 5.05 -16.56 -14.34
N VAL A 145 5.30 -15.35 -13.86
CA VAL A 145 6.05 -14.30 -14.56
C VAL A 145 7.44 -14.25 -13.96
N TYR A 146 8.48 -14.34 -14.79
CA TYR A 146 9.86 -14.33 -14.32
C TYR A 146 10.82 -13.78 -15.38
N VAL A 147 11.99 -13.35 -14.91
CA VAL A 147 13.02 -12.75 -15.73
C VAL A 147 14.21 -13.69 -15.88
N THR A 148 14.74 -13.77 -17.10
CA THR A 148 15.97 -14.49 -17.43
C THR A 148 17.00 -13.57 -18.04
N ASP A 149 18.27 -13.96 -17.92
CA ASP A 149 19.35 -13.46 -18.77
C ASP A 149 19.01 -13.76 -20.23
N ALA A 150 19.19 -12.79 -21.13
CA ALA A 150 18.89 -13.00 -22.55
C ALA A 150 19.91 -13.92 -23.26
N GLU A 151 21.15 -13.99 -22.77
CA GLU A 151 22.23 -14.78 -23.37
C GLU A 151 22.30 -16.18 -22.75
N SER A 152 22.38 -16.27 -21.42
CA SER A 152 22.52 -17.57 -20.73
C SER A 152 21.19 -18.28 -20.50
N ASN A 153 20.07 -17.55 -20.58
CA ASN A 153 18.73 -18.03 -20.25
C ASN A 153 18.55 -18.44 -18.77
N ASP A 154 19.48 -18.04 -17.90
CA ASP A 154 19.38 -18.26 -16.45
C ASP A 154 18.34 -17.36 -15.80
N ILE A 155 17.66 -17.85 -14.76
CA ILE A 155 16.68 -17.06 -14.01
C ILE A 155 17.41 -16.07 -13.08
N ILE A 156 17.17 -14.77 -13.25
CA ILE A 156 17.85 -13.70 -12.48
C ILE A 156 17.00 -13.23 -11.27
N GLY A 157 15.72 -13.59 -11.22
CA GLY A 157 14.78 -13.08 -10.22
C GLY A 157 13.79 -14.10 -9.68
N PRO A 158 12.92 -13.70 -8.73
CA PRO A 158 11.84 -14.55 -8.26
C PRO A 158 10.84 -14.86 -9.38
N LYS A 159 10.32 -16.10 -9.40
CA LYS A 159 9.11 -16.40 -10.15
C LYS A 159 7.90 -15.86 -9.38
N ILE A 160 7.10 -15.00 -10.02
CA ILE A 160 5.93 -14.39 -9.38
C ILE A 160 4.66 -15.00 -9.99
N PHE A 161 3.83 -15.63 -9.17
CA PHE A 161 2.55 -16.15 -9.63
C PHE A 161 1.49 -15.05 -9.64
N ALA A 162 0.71 -14.99 -10.72
CA ALA A 162 -0.48 -14.15 -10.81
C ALA A 162 -1.56 -14.86 -11.61
N TYR A 163 -2.83 -14.69 -11.23
CA TYR A 163 -3.94 -15.27 -11.97
C TYR A 163 -4.09 -14.63 -13.35
N LYS A 164 -4.57 -15.44 -14.30
CA LYS A 164 -4.75 -15.03 -15.68
C LYS A 164 -5.58 -13.74 -15.86
N PRO A 165 -6.73 -13.55 -15.17
CA PRO A 165 -7.48 -12.29 -15.28
C PRO A 165 -6.70 -11.04 -14.87
N LEU A 166 -5.78 -11.15 -13.89
CA LEU A 166 -4.93 -10.03 -13.49
C LEU A 166 -3.87 -9.73 -14.57
N ILE A 167 -3.24 -10.78 -15.12
CA ILE A 167 -2.27 -10.63 -16.22
C ILE A 167 -2.94 -10.00 -17.45
N ASP A 168 -4.13 -10.48 -17.82
CA ASP A 168 -4.89 -9.98 -18.96
C ASP A 168 -5.26 -8.50 -18.77
N LYS A 169 -5.73 -8.12 -17.56
CA LYS A 169 -6.01 -6.72 -17.19
C LYS A 169 -4.77 -5.83 -17.29
N LEU A 170 -3.64 -6.26 -16.73
CA LEU A 170 -2.40 -5.47 -16.79
C LEU A 170 -1.94 -5.32 -18.25
N ASN A 171 -1.96 -6.41 -19.01
CA ASN A 171 -1.56 -6.41 -20.42
C ASN A 171 -2.46 -5.50 -21.28
N SER A 172 -3.77 -5.50 -21.05
CA SER A 172 -4.73 -4.66 -21.80
C SER A 172 -4.65 -3.18 -21.43
N THR A 173 -4.00 -2.84 -20.31
CA THR A 173 -3.90 -1.47 -19.80
C THR A 173 -2.51 -0.87 -19.91
N CYS A 174 -1.49 -1.65 -20.32
CA CYS A 174 -0.19 -1.11 -20.70
C CYS A 174 -0.33 -0.14 -21.88
N LYS A 175 0.43 0.96 -21.85
CA LYS A 175 0.48 1.91 -22.96
C LYS A 175 1.12 1.27 -24.21
N PRO A 176 0.67 1.63 -25.42
CA PRO A 176 1.26 1.12 -26.67
C PRO A 176 2.76 1.41 -26.78
N GLY A 177 3.50 0.51 -27.45
CA GLY A 177 4.93 0.67 -27.71
C GLY A 177 5.85 0.24 -26.55
N LEU A 178 5.30 -0.37 -25.50
CA LEU A 178 6.06 -0.93 -24.38
C LEU A 178 6.22 -2.45 -24.51
N GLU A 179 7.26 -2.99 -23.87
CA GLU A 179 7.41 -4.42 -23.64
C GLU A 179 6.52 -4.86 -22.48
N ASN A 180 5.24 -5.13 -22.76
CA ASN A 180 4.21 -5.37 -21.73
C ASN A 180 4.63 -6.38 -20.66
N LEU A 181 5.29 -7.48 -21.02
CA LEU A 181 5.72 -8.49 -20.04
C LEU A 181 6.75 -7.93 -19.05
N LYS A 182 7.67 -7.06 -19.49
CA LYS A 182 8.61 -6.37 -18.60
C LYS A 182 7.90 -5.43 -17.65
N VAL A 183 6.94 -4.66 -18.16
CA VAL A 183 6.11 -3.75 -17.35
C VAL A 183 5.31 -4.53 -16.30
N ILE A 184 4.68 -5.64 -16.70
CA ILE A 184 3.92 -6.52 -15.81
C ILE A 184 4.83 -7.10 -14.73
N TYR A 185 5.98 -7.67 -15.10
CA TYR A 185 6.92 -8.23 -14.13
C TYR A 185 7.42 -7.18 -13.14
N LEU A 186 7.81 -5.99 -13.63
CA LEU A 186 8.25 -4.87 -12.81
C LEU A 186 7.16 -4.45 -11.81
N THR A 187 5.90 -4.35 -12.28
CA THR A 187 4.76 -3.99 -11.44
C THR A 187 4.50 -5.03 -10.35
N LEU A 188 4.49 -6.32 -10.72
CA LEU A 188 4.29 -7.42 -9.77
C LEU A 188 5.44 -7.48 -8.75
N LEU A 189 6.69 -7.32 -9.18
CA LEU A 189 7.86 -7.29 -8.31
C LEU A 189 7.77 -6.12 -7.31
N ARG A 190 7.50 -4.91 -7.80
CA ARG A 190 7.39 -3.70 -6.98
C ARG A 190 6.27 -3.83 -5.95
N TYR A 191 5.05 -4.17 -6.38
CA TYR A 191 3.89 -4.14 -5.48
C TYR A 191 3.78 -5.39 -4.59
N LEU A 192 4.08 -6.59 -5.11
CA LEU A 192 3.83 -7.84 -4.38
C LEU A 192 5.02 -8.33 -3.56
N LEU A 193 6.24 -7.97 -3.92
CA LEU A 193 7.44 -8.49 -3.25
C LEU A 193 8.30 -7.42 -2.59
N VAL A 194 8.42 -6.23 -3.21
CA VAL A 194 9.21 -5.12 -2.63
C VAL A 194 8.37 -4.33 -1.63
N LEU A 195 7.23 -3.81 -2.07
CA LEU A 195 6.27 -3.13 -1.19
C LEU A 195 5.55 -4.15 -0.30
N ASP A 196 4.95 -5.16 -0.94
CA ASP A 196 4.22 -6.26 -0.29
C ASP A 196 3.22 -5.74 0.76
N SER A 197 2.56 -4.60 0.53
CA SER A 197 1.72 -3.89 1.52
C SER A 197 0.53 -4.70 2.09
N GLY A 198 0.39 -5.98 1.72
CA GLY A 198 -0.49 -6.93 2.36
C GLY A 198 -1.93 -6.47 2.26
N SER A 199 -2.56 -6.19 3.40
CA SER A 199 -3.94 -5.69 3.46
C SER A 199 -4.03 -4.27 4.05
N HIS A 200 -2.94 -3.50 4.03
CA HIS A 200 -2.94 -2.10 4.49
C HIS A 200 -3.83 -1.20 3.62
N GLN A 201 -4.18 -1.64 2.41
CA GLN A 201 -5.17 -1.01 1.53
C GLN A 201 -5.70 -2.05 0.53
N LEU A 202 -7.01 -2.08 0.31
CA LEU A 202 -7.66 -2.96 -0.68
C LEU A 202 -8.52 -2.12 -1.63
N ALA A 203 -8.79 -2.61 -2.85
CA ALA A 203 -9.64 -1.87 -3.77
C ALA A 203 -11.09 -1.81 -3.27
N LEU A 204 -11.73 -0.67 -3.41
CA LEU A 204 -13.17 -0.57 -3.22
C LEU A 204 -13.90 -1.14 -4.43
N ILE A 205 -15.11 -1.64 -4.20
CA ILE A 205 -15.97 -2.13 -5.27
C ILE A 205 -17.00 -1.05 -5.58
N TYR A 206 -16.85 -0.39 -6.73
CA TYR A 206 -17.88 0.44 -7.31
C TYR A 206 -18.69 -0.47 -8.26
N ASP A 207 -19.90 -0.85 -7.86
CA ASP A 207 -20.82 -1.53 -8.78
C ASP A 207 -21.44 -0.51 -9.77
N ASP A 208 -22.09 -1.00 -10.83
CA ASP A 208 -22.70 -0.14 -11.86
C ASP A 208 -23.75 0.84 -11.29
N ASN A 209 -24.30 0.54 -10.12
CA ASN A 209 -25.27 1.38 -9.41
C ASN A 209 -24.61 2.32 -8.38
N ASN A 210 -23.29 2.22 -8.24
CA ASN A 210 -22.46 2.82 -7.23
C ASN A 210 -23.10 2.93 -5.83
N LYS A 211 -23.66 1.82 -5.35
CA LYS A 211 -24.62 1.79 -4.23
C LYS A 211 -24.15 2.46 -2.94
N PHE A 212 -22.84 2.55 -2.72
CA PHE A 212 -22.26 3.13 -1.51
C PHE A 212 -22.01 4.64 -1.61
N PHE A 213 -21.77 5.14 -2.82
CA PHE A 213 -21.32 6.50 -3.07
C PHE A 213 -22.39 7.34 -3.76
N GLY A 214 -23.32 6.75 -4.53
CA GLY A 214 -24.44 7.46 -5.15
C GLY A 214 -24.08 8.39 -6.32
N ASP A 215 -22.81 8.74 -6.51
CA ASP A 215 -22.28 9.55 -7.62
C ASP A 215 -21.32 8.73 -8.48
N GLN A 216 -21.26 8.90 -9.79
CA GLN A 216 -20.31 8.14 -10.63
C GLN A 216 -18.85 8.53 -10.34
N ILE A 217 -18.06 7.64 -9.70
CA ILE A 217 -16.63 7.88 -9.45
C ILE A 217 -15.87 7.94 -10.78
N LYS A 218 -15.07 8.98 -10.96
CA LYS A 218 -14.22 9.18 -12.14
C LYS A 218 -12.75 8.88 -11.87
N VAL A 219 -12.28 9.15 -10.65
CA VAL A 219 -10.86 9.08 -10.29
C VAL A 219 -10.66 8.41 -8.94
N GLU A 220 -9.78 7.42 -8.91
CA GLU A 220 -9.26 6.83 -7.66
C GLU A 220 -7.99 7.54 -7.21
N CYS A 221 -8.07 8.26 -6.10
CA CYS A 221 -6.95 9.01 -5.53
C CYS A 221 -5.85 8.12 -4.96
N PHE A 222 -6.12 6.86 -4.63
CA PHE A 222 -5.13 5.91 -4.15
C PHE A 222 -5.40 4.55 -4.76
N ALA A 223 -4.70 4.20 -5.84
CA ALA A 223 -4.79 2.89 -6.44
C ALA A 223 -3.45 2.49 -7.08
N SER A 224 -3.48 1.39 -7.80
CA SER A 224 -2.37 0.82 -8.56
C SER A 224 -2.90 0.21 -9.85
N PRO A 225 -2.05 -0.08 -10.83
CA PRO A 225 -2.45 -0.86 -12.00
C PRO A 225 -3.09 -2.21 -11.63
N LEU A 226 -2.69 -2.80 -10.49
CA LEU A 226 -3.24 -4.06 -9.99
C LEU A 226 -4.71 -3.91 -9.58
N ASN A 227 -5.02 -2.87 -8.80
CA ASN A 227 -6.24 -2.80 -8.03
C ASN A 227 -7.22 -1.70 -8.44
N ARG A 228 -6.85 -0.81 -9.36
CA ARG A 228 -7.76 0.20 -9.89
C ARG A 228 -9.01 -0.43 -10.51
N THR A 229 -10.11 0.28 -10.40
CA THR A 229 -11.40 -0.03 -11.03
C THR A 229 -11.90 1.12 -11.92
N CYS A 230 -11.40 2.34 -11.70
CA CYS A 230 -11.72 3.50 -12.54
C CYS A 230 -10.72 3.63 -13.70
N ASP A 231 -11.17 4.34 -14.74
CA ASP A 231 -10.31 4.65 -15.90
C ASP A 231 -9.14 5.55 -15.50
N HIS A 232 -9.33 6.45 -14.52
CA HIS A 232 -8.29 7.34 -14.02
C HIS A 232 -7.94 7.00 -12.58
N PHE A 233 -6.65 7.02 -12.27
CA PHE A 233 -6.16 6.71 -10.94
C PHE A 233 -4.82 7.39 -10.63
N CYS A 234 -4.59 7.65 -9.36
CA CYS A 234 -3.30 8.08 -8.84
C CYS A 234 -2.54 6.86 -8.30
N GLY A 235 -1.27 6.75 -8.68
CA GLY A 235 -0.37 5.68 -8.27
C GLY A 235 0.72 6.19 -7.31
N ALA A 236 1.28 5.29 -6.51
CA ALA A 236 2.39 5.62 -5.62
C ALA A 236 3.72 5.79 -6.39
N PHE A 237 3.87 5.07 -7.50
CA PHE A 237 5.13 4.89 -8.22
C PHE A 237 5.05 5.42 -9.65
N PRO A 238 5.16 6.74 -9.90
CA PRO A 238 5.10 7.29 -11.26
C PRO A 238 6.09 6.69 -12.25
N ASP A 239 7.24 6.18 -11.79
CA ASP A 239 8.23 5.51 -12.63
C ASP A 239 7.69 4.20 -13.24
N VAL A 240 6.75 3.53 -12.58
CA VAL A 240 6.13 2.25 -13.01
C VAL A 240 4.69 2.47 -13.46
N ASP A 241 3.88 3.13 -12.63
CA ASP A 241 2.43 3.27 -12.82
C ASP A 241 2.09 4.11 -14.06
N SER A 242 2.95 5.05 -14.45
CA SER A 242 2.76 5.86 -15.67
C SER A 242 2.84 5.05 -16.97
N MET A 243 3.29 3.79 -16.91
CA MET A 243 3.29 2.87 -18.04
C MET A 243 1.89 2.31 -18.34
N PHE A 244 0.92 2.54 -17.46
CA PHE A 244 -0.46 2.12 -17.64
C PHE A 244 -1.35 3.30 -18.04
N VAL A 245 -2.31 3.04 -18.92
CA VAL A 245 -3.31 4.02 -19.35
C VAL A 245 -4.13 4.48 -18.15
N GLY A 246 -4.38 5.79 -18.02
CA GLY A 246 -5.22 6.33 -16.95
C GLY A 246 -4.49 6.70 -15.66
N HIS A 247 -3.20 6.40 -15.53
CA HIS A 247 -2.40 6.93 -14.44
C HIS A 247 -2.24 8.45 -14.59
N ILE A 248 -2.65 9.22 -13.58
CA ILE A 248 -2.62 10.70 -13.59
C ILE A 248 -1.58 11.31 -12.64
N GLY A 249 -0.70 10.49 -12.04
CA GLY A 249 0.34 10.97 -11.12
C GLY A 249 0.14 10.49 -9.69
N ARG A 250 0.85 11.11 -8.74
CA ARG A 250 0.63 10.88 -7.32
C ARG A 250 -0.54 11.73 -6.83
N PHE A 251 -1.23 11.26 -5.80
CA PHE A 251 -2.36 11.99 -5.22
C PHE A 251 -2.02 13.43 -4.81
N GLN A 252 -0.84 13.62 -4.21
CA GLN A 252 -0.36 14.92 -3.74
C GLN A 252 -0.14 15.93 -4.87
N ASP A 253 0.04 15.44 -6.11
CA ASP A 253 0.32 16.27 -7.28
C ASP A 253 -0.94 16.52 -8.13
N VAL A 254 -2.07 15.87 -7.80
CA VAL A 254 -3.28 15.89 -8.61
C VAL A 254 -4.10 17.14 -8.36
N LYS A 255 -4.52 17.77 -9.46
CA LYS A 255 -5.42 18.91 -9.45
C LYS A 255 -6.85 18.43 -9.66
N PHE A 256 -7.74 18.80 -8.75
CA PHE A 256 -9.14 18.41 -8.86
C PHE A 256 -9.81 19.22 -9.96
N GLU A 257 -10.46 18.50 -10.88
CA GLU A 257 -11.25 19.03 -11.99
C GLU A 257 -12.72 19.24 -11.60
N SER A 258 -13.31 20.34 -12.06
CA SER A 258 -14.74 20.62 -11.85
C SER A 258 -15.62 19.59 -12.56
N GLY A 259 -16.73 19.19 -11.93
CA GLY A 259 -17.67 18.18 -12.42
C GLY A 259 -17.24 16.74 -12.16
N TYR A 260 -16.09 16.51 -11.53
CA TYR A 260 -15.58 15.16 -11.26
C TYR A 260 -15.98 14.68 -9.86
N CYS A 261 -16.07 13.36 -9.74
CA CYS A 261 -16.20 12.68 -8.47
C CYS A 261 -14.95 11.84 -8.19
N TYR A 262 -14.30 12.11 -7.06
CA TYR A 262 -13.07 11.46 -6.61
C TYR A 262 -13.38 10.48 -5.47
N THR A 263 -12.60 9.41 -5.37
CA THR A 263 -12.60 8.52 -4.22
C THR A 263 -11.19 8.34 -3.69
N ALA A 264 -11.02 8.50 -2.37
CA ALA A 264 -9.77 8.30 -1.67
C ALA A 264 -9.97 7.20 -0.63
N ASN A 265 -9.32 6.06 -0.83
CA ASN A 265 -9.19 5.01 0.17
C ASN A 265 -7.71 4.93 0.55
N PRO A 266 -7.13 5.91 1.27
CA PRO A 266 -5.69 5.92 1.54
C PRO A 266 -5.24 4.64 2.27
N PRO A 267 -3.94 4.31 2.21
CA PRO A 267 -3.34 3.33 3.12
C PRO A 267 -3.73 3.59 4.57
N TYR A 268 -3.96 2.52 5.33
CA TYR A 268 -4.39 2.60 6.73
C TYR A 268 -3.21 2.95 7.64
N ASP A 269 -2.78 4.18 7.51
CA ASP A 269 -1.76 4.85 8.31
C ASP A 269 -2.33 6.20 8.79
N GLY A 270 -2.17 6.51 10.08
CA GLY A 270 -2.76 7.70 10.68
C GLY A 270 -2.29 9.01 10.03
N VAL A 271 -1.01 9.08 9.65
CA VAL A 271 -0.40 10.27 9.04
C VAL A 271 -0.85 10.41 7.60
N VAL A 272 -0.80 9.33 6.81
CA VAL A 272 -1.24 9.33 5.40
C VAL A 272 -2.73 9.67 5.30
N MET A 273 -3.56 9.09 6.17
CA MET A 273 -4.99 9.40 6.23
C MET A 273 -5.23 10.88 6.56
N HIS A 274 -4.52 11.43 7.54
CA HIS A 274 -4.68 12.83 7.93
C HIS A 274 -4.25 13.79 6.82
N GLN A 275 -3.07 13.57 6.21
CA GLN A 275 -2.60 14.35 5.06
C GLN A 275 -3.57 14.25 3.88
N CYS A 276 -4.15 13.07 3.67
CA CYS A 276 -5.19 12.89 2.65
C CYS A 276 -6.42 13.76 2.93
N SER A 277 -6.88 13.80 4.19
CA SER A 277 -7.98 14.69 4.59
C SER A 277 -7.69 16.16 4.32
N GLU A 278 -6.50 16.64 4.71
CA GLU A 278 -6.08 18.02 4.46
C GLU A 278 -6.01 18.35 2.96
N THR A 279 -5.46 17.43 2.16
CA THR A 279 -5.31 17.62 0.71
C THR A 279 -6.67 17.69 0.00
N ILE A 280 -7.63 16.82 0.38
CA ILE A 280 -9.00 16.88 -0.17
C ILE A 280 -9.67 18.21 0.19
N ILE A 281 -9.58 18.64 1.45
CA ILE A 281 -10.19 19.90 1.91
C ILE A 281 -9.58 21.08 1.14
N GLN A 282 -8.27 21.12 1.00
CA GLN A 282 -7.58 22.16 0.24
C GLN A 282 -8.04 22.17 -1.23
N ALA A 283 -8.07 21.01 -1.90
CA ALA A 283 -8.50 20.91 -3.29
C ALA A 283 -9.96 21.37 -3.49
N LEU A 284 -10.87 20.97 -2.59
CA LEU A 284 -12.28 21.36 -2.63
C LEU A 284 -12.50 22.85 -2.27
N SER A 285 -11.63 23.44 -1.45
CA SER A 285 -11.73 24.88 -1.14
C SER A 285 -11.46 25.75 -2.38
N VAL A 286 -10.65 25.27 -3.32
CA VAL A 286 -10.24 26.03 -4.53
C VAL A 286 -11.03 25.64 -5.78
N THR A 287 -11.44 24.37 -5.92
CA THR A 287 -12.18 23.90 -7.09
C THR A 287 -13.65 23.67 -6.75
N LYS A 288 -14.54 24.39 -7.43
CA LYS A 288 -16.00 24.29 -7.27
C LYS A 288 -16.62 23.16 -8.08
N ASN A 289 -17.79 22.69 -7.62
CA ASN A 289 -18.55 21.62 -8.25
C ASN A 289 -17.75 20.32 -8.32
N VAL A 290 -17.12 19.93 -7.21
CA VAL A 290 -16.37 18.68 -7.08
C VAL A 290 -16.91 17.91 -5.90
N THR A 291 -17.05 16.60 -6.06
CA THR A 291 -17.36 15.69 -4.96
C THR A 291 -16.15 14.79 -4.70
N ALA A 292 -15.82 14.58 -3.43
CA ALA A 292 -14.82 13.62 -3.02
C ALA A 292 -15.39 12.71 -1.94
N TYR A 293 -15.12 11.43 -2.07
CA TYR A 293 -15.40 10.45 -1.03
C TYR A 293 -14.10 10.00 -0.39
N MET A 294 -14.04 9.99 0.94
CA MET A 294 -12.93 9.40 1.66
C MET A 294 -13.41 8.17 2.42
N THR A 295 -12.73 7.03 2.22
CA THR A 295 -12.99 5.79 2.96
C THR A 295 -11.83 5.51 3.91
N ILE A 296 -12.11 5.43 5.19
CA ILE A 296 -11.13 5.15 6.26
C ILE A 296 -11.68 4.11 7.24
N PRO A 297 -10.83 3.31 7.91
CA PRO A 297 -11.31 2.32 8.86
C PRO A 297 -11.95 2.99 10.09
N VAL A 298 -12.84 2.27 10.75
CA VAL A 298 -13.42 2.72 12.03
C VAL A 298 -12.43 2.42 13.15
N TRP A 299 -11.64 3.42 13.55
CA TRP A 299 -10.62 3.31 14.61
C TRP A 299 -10.90 4.21 15.83
N ASP A 300 -11.95 5.04 15.80
CA ASP A 300 -12.41 5.78 16.96
C ASP A 300 -13.35 4.94 17.83
N TYR A 301 -13.34 5.20 19.14
CA TYR A 301 -14.19 4.50 20.10
C TYR A 301 -15.68 4.61 19.75
N GLU A 302 -16.14 5.82 19.41
CA GLU A 302 -17.53 6.14 19.13
C GLU A 302 -18.06 5.40 17.91
N GLY A 303 -17.23 5.25 16.87
CA GLY A 303 -17.54 4.43 15.71
C GLY A 303 -17.58 2.94 16.05
N LEU A 304 -16.56 2.44 16.74
CA LEU A 304 -16.44 1.02 17.08
C LEU A 304 -17.65 0.52 17.87
N ILE A 305 -18.11 1.27 18.87
CA ILE A 305 -19.28 0.87 19.67
C ILE A 305 -20.61 0.88 18.90
N LYS A 306 -20.69 1.59 17.77
CA LYS A 306 -21.89 1.61 16.90
C LYS A 306 -22.01 0.39 16.01
N VAL A 307 -20.89 -0.17 15.55
CA VAL A 307 -20.87 -1.28 14.58
C VAL A 307 -20.59 -2.65 15.20
N TYR A 308 -20.15 -2.69 16.46
CA TYR A 308 -19.84 -3.93 17.16
C TYR A 308 -20.72 -4.14 18.40
N PRO A 309 -21.02 -5.40 18.76
CA PRO A 309 -21.90 -5.71 19.88
C PRO A 309 -21.29 -5.32 21.24
N PRO A 310 -22.12 -5.10 22.28
CA PRO A 310 -21.67 -4.64 23.61
C PRO A 310 -20.54 -5.47 24.24
N ARG A 311 -20.51 -6.78 23.99
CA ARG A 311 -19.45 -7.67 24.48
C ARG A 311 -18.04 -7.26 24.02
N SER A 312 -17.92 -6.60 22.87
CA SER A 312 -16.64 -6.13 22.32
C SER A 312 -16.22 -4.76 22.86
N HIS A 313 -17.14 -4.00 23.46
CA HIS A 313 -16.89 -2.61 23.90
C HIS A 313 -15.79 -2.51 24.96
N ARG A 314 -15.60 -3.55 25.78
CA ARG A 314 -14.53 -3.59 26.78
C ARG A 314 -13.15 -3.46 26.12
N VAL A 315 -12.95 -4.09 24.97
CA VAL A 315 -11.67 -4.06 24.24
C VAL A 315 -11.46 -2.69 23.60
N PHE A 316 -12.52 -2.03 23.14
CA PHE A 316 -12.41 -0.74 22.46
C PHE A 316 -12.11 0.43 23.38
N LYS A 317 -12.20 0.28 24.70
CA LYS A 317 -11.88 1.36 25.65
C LYS A 317 -10.47 1.93 25.49
N VAL A 318 -9.54 1.16 24.90
CA VAL A 318 -8.18 1.66 24.57
C VAL A 318 -8.20 2.82 23.56
N TYR A 319 -9.25 2.94 22.75
CA TYR A 319 -9.46 4.04 21.80
C TYR A 319 -10.24 5.22 22.39
N MET A 320 -10.72 5.11 23.63
CA MET A 320 -11.53 6.15 24.25
C MET A 320 -10.70 7.41 24.49
N GLY A 321 -11.12 8.52 23.90
CA GLY A 321 -10.39 9.80 23.97
C GLY A 321 -9.10 9.83 23.14
N VAL A 322 -8.79 8.78 22.38
CA VAL A 322 -7.70 8.79 21.41
C VAL A 322 -8.14 9.61 20.20
N PRO A 323 -7.42 10.68 19.83
CA PRO A 323 -7.77 11.48 18.66
C PRO A 323 -7.76 10.64 17.39
N TYR A 324 -8.65 10.96 16.44
CA TYR A 324 -8.59 10.41 15.09
C TYR A 324 -8.46 11.54 14.07
N PRO A 325 -7.26 12.13 13.90
CA PRO A 325 -7.08 13.40 13.20
C PRO A 325 -7.68 13.43 11.80
N ALA A 326 -7.55 12.34 11.02
CA ALA A 326 -8.17 12.24 9.70
C ALA A 326 -9.70 12.45 9.77
N LEU A 327 -10.40 11.68 10.60
CA LEU A 327 -11.84 11.78 10.76
C LEU A 327 -12.28 13.13 11.37
N ASP A 328 -11.54 13.61 12.36
CA ASP A 328 -11.84 14.88 13.05
C ASP A 328 -11.70 16.07 12.11
N THR A 329 -10.63 16.11 11.30
CA THR A 329 -10.39 17.15 10.30
C THR A 329 -11.50 17.18 9.25
N LEU A 330 -11.94 16.02 8.76
CA LEU A 330 -13.06 15.95 7.81
C LEU A 330 -14.38 16.41 8.44
N LYS A 331 -14.71 15.98 9.66
CA LYS A 331 -15.98 16.35 10.31
C LYS A 331 -16.11 17.83 10.63
N LYS A 332 -15.00 18.54 10.83
CA LYS A 332 -14.97 19.95 11.22
C LYS A 332 -15.13 20.93 10.06
N THR A 333 -14.95 20.48 8.81
CA THR A 333 -15.09 21.37 7.65
C THR A 333 -16.53 21.47 7.17
N ASP A 334 -16.94 22.66 6.73
CA ASP A 334 -18.25 22.90 6.08
C ASP A 334 -18.41 22.15 4.74
N LEU A 335 -17.32 21.60 4.21
CA LEU A 335 -17.32 20.77 3.01
C LEU A 335 -17.86 19.37 3.27
N CYS A 336 -17.81 18.88 4.52
CA CYS A 336 -18.33 17.57 4.87
C CYS A 336 -19.86 17.56 4.83
N LYS A 337 -20.41 16.80 3.88
CA LYS A 337 -21.86 16.72 3.67
C LYS A 337 -22.47 15.48 4.32
N GLU A 338 -21.69 14.41 4.44
CA GLU A 338 -22.19 13.16 4.98
C GLU A 338 -21.06 12.32 5.59
N VAL A 339 -21.34 11.68 6.72
CA VAL A 339 -20.47 10.66 7.33
C VAL A 339 -21.33 9.42 7.57
N LYS A 340 -21.11 8.38 6.77
CA LYS A 340 -21.74 7.07 6.94
C LYS A 340 -20.74 6.09 7.54
N ILE A 341 -21.24 5.20 8.39
CA ILE A 341 -20.48 4.09 8.94
C ILE A 341 -21.06 2.79 8.40
N TYR A 342 -20.18 1.93 7.89
CA TYR A 342 -20.55 0.61 7.37
C TYR A 342 -19.94 -0.46 8.27
N PRO A 343 -20.75 -1.38 8.81
CA PRO A 343 -20.26 -2.59 9.44
C PRO A 343 -19.33 -3.37 8.52
N ARG A 344 -18.45 -4.17 9.12
CA ARG A 344 -17.42 -4.93 8.42
C ARG A 344 -17.98 -5.74 7.25
N ASP A 345 -19.12 -6.39 7.44
CA ASP A 345 -19.68 -7.33 6.46
C ASP A 345 -20.53 -6.63 5.36
N ASP A 346 -20.73 -5.32 5.49
CA ASP A 346 -21.61 -4.55 4.59
C ASP A 346 -20.83 -3.87 3.45
N LEU A 347 -19.55 -3.54 3.67
CA LEU A 347 -18.68 -2.91 2.67
C LEU A 347 -17.60 -3.88 2.17
N PRO A 348 -17.81 -4.53 1.01
CA PRO A 348 -16.81 -5.43 0.43
C PRO A 348 -15.69 -4.65 -0.23
N TYR A 349 -14.48 -5.19 -0.09
CA TYR A 349 -13.29 -4.78 -0.83
C TYR A 349 -12.89 -5.88 -1.81
N TRP A 350 -12.19 -5.52 -2.88
CA TRP A 350 -11.66 -6.46 -3.86
C TRP A 350 -10.16 -6.69 -3.65
N ASP A 351 -9.82 -7.94 -3.34
CA ASP A 351 -8.44 -8.41 -3.36
C ASP A 351 -8.09 -8.78 -4.81
N SER A 352 -7.42 -7.87 -5.51
CA SER A 352 -7.06 -8.05 -6.92
C SER A 352 -5.98 -9.11 -7.13
N VAL A 353 -5.22 -9.44 -6.08
CA VAL A 353 -4.19 -10.47 -6.14
C VAL A 353 -4.83 -11.85 -6.01
N LYS A 354 -5.82 -12.01 -5.12
CA LYS A 354 -6.53 -13.29 -4.89
C LYS A 354 -7.86 -13.42 -5.64
N LEU A 355 -8.22 -12.41 -6.42
CA LEU A 355 -9.47 -12.33 -7.19
C LEU A 355 -10.72 -12.66 -6.38
N ARG A 356 -10.86 -12.06 -5.19
CA ARG A 356 -12.00 -12.32 -4.31
C ARG A 356 -12.41 -11.09 -3.52
N LYS A 357 -13.68 -11.11 -3.10
CA LYS A 357 -14.19 -10.16 -2.12
C LYS A 357 -13.64 -10.46 -0.74
N VAL A 358 -13.32 -9.41 0.00
CA VAL A 358 -12.86 -9.48 1.40
C VAL A 358 -13.51 -8.36 2.20
N TYR A 359 -13.59 -8.58 3.51
CA TYR A 359 -14.24 -7.67 4.46
C TYR A 359 -13.24 -7.44 5.60
N PRO A 360 -12.30 -6.49 5.45
CA PRO A 360 -11.18 -6.33 6.36
C PRO A 360 -11.60 -5.68 7.69
N CYS A 361 -12.46 -4.66 7.64
CA CYS A 361 -12.86 -3.86 8.78
C CYS A 361 -14.20 -3.17 8.53
N ALA A 362 -14.80 -2.66 9.60
CA ALA A 362 -15.81 -1.61 9.48
C ALA A 362 -15.15 -0.31 9.01
N SER A 363 -15.88 0.48 8.23
CA SER A 363 -15.30 1.66 7.56
C SER A 363 -16.26 2.84 7.57
N TYR A 364 -15.70 4.03 7.65
CA TYR A 364 -16.40 5.26 7.31
C TYR A 364 -16.35 5.49 5.80
N ILE A 365 -17.45 6.00 5.25
CA ILE A 365 -17.47 6.72 3.97
C ILE A 365 -17.90 8.15 4.26
N ILE A 366 -17.00 9.08 3.98
CA ILE A 366 -17.21 10.52 4.20
C ILE A 366 -17.36 11.20 2.86
N LYS A 367 -18.49 11.88 2.63
CA LYS A 367 -18.74 12.71 1.45
C LYS A 367 -18.33 14.15 1.72
N LEU A 368 -17.47 14.70 0.87
CA LEU A 368 -17.09 16.10 0.84
C LEU A 368 -17.49 16.72 -0.51
N GLN A 369 -17.97 17.96 -0.50
CA GLN A 369 -18.42 18.64 -1.72
C GLN A 369 -18.24 20.16 -1.64
N SER A 370 -17.77 20.76 -2.75
CA SER A 370 -17.34 22.17 -2.86
C SER A 370 -18.31 23.18 -3.45
#